data_AF-A0ABD6BSX3-F1
#
_entry.id   AF-A0ABD6BSX3-F1
#
_cell.length_a   1.000
_cell.length_b   1.000
_cell.length_c   1.000
_cell.angle_alpha   90.00
_cell.angle_beta   90.00
_cell.angle_gamma   90.00
#
_symmetry.space_group_name_H-M   'P 1'
#
loop_
_entity.id
_entity.type
_entity.pdbx_description
1 polymer ?
#
loop_
_entity_poly.entity_id
_entity_poly.type
_entity_poly.pdbx_seq_one_letter_code
_entity_poly.pdbx_strand_id
1 'polypeptide(L)'
;AGVVGAEGDGFLVATFWVAVAGFLHSLGMLGRYESVWWWDHLTHTLSAALLAALLYASLLVVAPGVAVVGTVVVTLTLGVVWEIGELLAREVASRYDIEPVLVHYGRRDTALDLVFDAVGTVLVVALDLRLFVPIVEAIVRSTGTL
;
A
#
# COMPACT_ATOMS: atom_id res chain seq x y z
N ALA A 1 -13.95 -25.35 -15.51
CA ALA A 1 -14.64 -24.94 -14.26
C ALA A 1 -13.69 -24.37 -13.20
N GLY A 2 -12.45 -24.87 -13.04
CA GLY A 2 -11.55 -24.42 -11.96
C GLY A 2 -10.80 -23.08 -12.16
N VAL A 3 -10.45 -22.70 -13.40
CA VAL A 3 -9.64 -21.48 -13.66
C VAL A 3 -10.46 -20.19 -13.50
N VAL A 4 -11.69 -20.19 -14.01
CA VAL A 4 -12.61 -19.04 -13.92
C VAL A 4 -13.01 -18.73 -12.47
N GLY A 5 -13.07 -19.75 -11.60
CA GLY A 5 -13.33 -19.58 -10.16
C GLY A 5 -12.16 -18.90 -9.44
N ALA A 6 -10.93 -19.35 -9.69
CA ALA A 6 -9.73 -18.78 -9.06
C ALA A 6 -9.45 -17.33 -9.48
N GLU A 7 -9.76 -16.97 -10.75
CA GLU A 7 -9.65 -15.60 -11.23
C GLU A 7 -10.70 -14.67 -10.58
N GLY A 8 -11.94 -15.16 -10.43
CA GLY A 8 -12.99 -14.45 -9.71
C GLY A 8 -12.67 -14.24 -8.22
N ASP A 9 -12.15 -15.26 -7.55
CA ASP A 9 -11.78 -15.21 -6.14
C ASP A 9 -10.63 -14.21 -5.91
N GLY A 10 -9.63 -14.20 -6.79
CA GLY A 10 -8.55 -13.22 -6.74
C GLY A 10 -9.06 -11.78 -6.83
N PHE A 11 -9.91 -11.48 -7.82
CA PHE A 11 -10.44 -10.13 -7.99
C PHE A 11 -11.27 -9.66 -6.79
N LEU A 12 -12.04 -10.56 -6.18
CA LEU A 12 -12.79 -10.27 -4.95
C LEU A 12 -11.84 -9.96 -3.78
N VAL A 13 -10.75 -10.71 -3.63
CA VAL A 13 -9.74 -10.46 -2.59
C VAL A 13 -9.09 -9.09 -2.80
N ALA A 14 -8.71 -8.74 -4.04
CA ALA A 14 -8.13 -7.42 -4.33
C ALA A 14 -9.10 -6.28 -4.02
N THR A 15 -10.36 -6.42 -4.46
CA THR A 15 -11.41 -5.43 -4.20
C THR A 15 -11.65 -5.26 -2.70
N PHE A 16 -11.70 -6.35 -1.94
CA PHE A 16 -11.88 -6.31 -0.49
C PHE A 16 -10.74 -5.56 0.21
N TRP A 17 -9.49 -5.88 -0.12
CA TRP A 17 -8.34 -5.21 0.50
C TRP A 17 -8.29 -3.72 0.17
N VAL A 18 -8.54 -3.34 -1.09
CA VAL A 18 -8.62 -1.93 -1.49
C VAL A 18 -9.74 -1.21 -0.74
N ALA A 19 -10.92 -1.84 -0.63
CA ALA A 19 -12.06 -1.26 0.07
C ALA A 19 -11.76 -1.06 1.57
N VAL A 20 -11.16 -2.04 2.25
CA VAL A 20 -10.81 -1.93 3.68
C VAL A 20 -9.73 -0.88 3.91
N ALA A 21 -8.65 -0.90 3.13
CA ALA A 21 -7.57 0.08 3.26
C ALA A 21 -8.08 1.50 2.99
N GLY A 22 -8.81 1.70 1.89
CA GLY A 22 -9.40 2.98 1.53
C GLY A 22 -10.44 3.46 2.55
N PHE A 23 -11.27 2.57 3.10
CA PHE A 23 -12.24 2.90 4.14
C PHE A 23 -11.55 3.38 5.42
N LEU A 24 -10.53 2.64 5.90
CA LEU A 24 -9.81 3.00 7.12
C LEU A 24 -9.04 4.32 6.96
N HIS A 25 -8.43 4.54 5.80
CA HIS A 25 -7.76 5.80 5.47
C HIS A 25 -8.77 6.96 5.42
N SER A 26 -9.90 6.79 4.74
CA SER A 26 -10.96 7.80 4.68
C SER A 26 -11.53 8.12 6.06
N LEU A 27 -11.69 7.10 6.91
CA LEU A 27 -12.12 7.30 8.29
C LEU A 27 -11.04 8.03 9.13
N GLY A 28 -9.76 7.81 8.80
CA GLY A 28 -8.61 8.63 9.23
C GLY A 28 -8.85 10.11 8.99
N MET A 29 -9.09 10.47 7.72
CA MET A 29 -9.32 11.84 7.25
C MET A 29 -10.56 12.51 7.86
N LEU A 30 -11.48 11.74 8.45
CA LEU A 30 -12.67 12.24 9.16
C LEU A 30 -12.41 12.53 10.66
N GLY A 31 -11.16 12.54 11.11
CA GLY A 31 -10.79 12.90 12.49
C GLY A 31 -10.15 11.76 13.32
N ARG A 32 -9.88 10.60 12.72
CA ARG A 32 -9.26 9.47 13.46
C ARG A 32 -7.75 9.57 13.59
N TYR A 33 -7.07 10.27 12.68
CA TYR A 33 -5.64 10.56 12.82
C TYR A 33 -5.34 11.42 14.05
N GLU A 34 -6.30 12.20 14.51
CA GLU A 34 -6.19 13.13 15.64
C GLU A 34 -6.69 12.50 16.95
N SER A 35 -7.69 11.63 16.86
CA SER A 35 -8.35 11.06 18.04
C SER A 35 -7.81 9.70 18.48
N VAL A 36 -7.11 8.96 17.60
CA VAL A 36 -6.57 7.63 17.90
C VAL A 36 -5.10 7.55 17.50
N TRP A 37 -4.21 7.58 18.50
CA TRP A 37 -2.75 7.73 18.33
C TRP A 37 -2.05 6.69 17.43
N TRP A 38 -2.64 5.50 17.25
CA TRP A 38 -2.07 4.43 16.42
C TRP A 38 -2.75 4.29 15.06
N TRP A 39 -3.76 5.12 14.78
CA TRP A 39 -4.56 5.00 13.56
C TRP A 39 -3.71 5.19 12.31
N ASP A 40 -2.78 6.14 12.36
CA ASP A 40 -1.90 6.43 11.24
C ASP A 40 -0.93 5.29 10.93
N HIS A 41 -0.33 4.74 11.99
CA HIS A 41 0.49 3.53 11.89
C HIS A 41 -0.28 2.34 11.28
N LEU A 42 -1.56 2.18 11.61
CA LEU A 42 -2.41 1.13 11.03
C LEU A 42 -2.61 1.36 9.52
N THR A 43 -2.96 2.58 9.12
CA THR A 43 -3.22 2.91 7.72
C THR A 43 -1.96 2.83 6.86
N HIS A 44 -0.81 3.23 7.38
CA HIS A 44 0.50 3.04 6.75
C HIS A 44 0.82 1.55 6.58
N THR A 45 0.73 0.78 7.67
CA THR A 45 0.99 -0.67 7.63
C THR A 45 0.09 -1.38 6.61
N LEU A 46 -1.22 -1.10 6.61
CA LEU A 46 -2.16 -1.74 5.70
C LEU A 46 -1.99 -1.30 4.24
N SER A 47 -1.75 -0.02 4.00
CA SER A 47 -1.56 0.50 2.64
C SER A 47 -0.26 -0.02 2.04
N ALA A 48 0.83 0.00 2.81
CA ALA A 48 2.11 -0.56 2.39
C ALA A 48 2.05 -2.08 2.21
N ALA A 49 1.34 -2.82 3.07
CA ALA A 49 1.14 -4.25 2.89
C ALA A 49 0.35 -4.57 1.61
N LEU A 50 -0.70 -3.80 1.30
CA LEU A 50 -1.46 -3.95 0.05
C LEU A 50 -0.56 -3.69 -1.16
N LEU A 51 0.16 -2.57 -1.18
CA LEU A 51 1.10 -2.22 -2.25
C LEU A 51 2.19 -3.30 -2.41
N ALA A 52 2.81 -3.70 -1.30
CA ALA A 52 3.85 -4.72 -1.29
C ALA A 52 3.33 -6.07 -1.78
N ALA A 53 2.13 -6.50 -1.40
CA ALA A 53 1.58 -7.77 -1.86
C ALA A 53 1.29 -7.78 -3.36
N LEU A 54 0.82 -6.66 -3.92
CA LEU A 54 0.62 -6.50 -5.36
C LEU A 54 1.95 -6.50 -6.12
N LEU A 55 2.94 -5.76 -5.63
CA LEU A 55 4.29 -5.71 -6.21
C LEU A 55 5.02 -7.06 -6.11
N TYR A 56 4.93 -7.72 -4.95
CA TYR A 56 5.56 -9.00 -4.72
C TYR A 56 4.97 -10.08 -5.62
N ALA A 57 3.64 -10.17 -5.71
CA ALA A 57 2.98 -11.05 -6.67
C ALA A 57 3.41 -10.75 -8.11
N SER A 58 3.51 -9.47 -8.47
CA SER A 58 3.93 -9.06 -9.80
C SER A 58 5.35 -9.50 -10.13
N LEU A 59 6.29 -9.21 -9.24
CA LEU A 59 7.70 -9.55 -9.42
C LEU A 59 7.94 -11.06 -9.33
N LEU A 60 7.18 -11.81 -8.52
CA LEU A 60 7.25 -13.27 -8.52
C LEU A 60 6.93 -13.86 -9.90
N VAL A 61 5.97 -13.27 -10.62
CA VAL A 61 5.56 -13.73 -11.96
C VAL A 61 6.56 -13.30 -13.03
N VAL A 62 6.99 -12.03 -13.03
CA VAL A 62 7.75 -11.45 -14.16
C VAL A 62 9.27 -11.43 -13.96
N ALA A 63 9.75 -11.40 -12.71
CA ALA A 63 11.16 -11.24 -12.37
C ALA A 63 11.51 -11.86 -11.01
N PRO A 64 11.29 -13.18 -10.81
CA PRO A 64 11.34 -13.83 -9.50
C PRO A 64 12.69 -13.64 -8.77
N GLY A 65 13.80 -13.54 -9.52
CA GLY A 65 15.14 -13.34 -8.96
C GLY A 65 15.31 -12.03 -8.18
N VAL A 66 14.45 -11.04 -8.39
CA VAL A 66 14.48 -9.76 -7.66
C VAL A 66 13.21 -9.51 -6.84
N ALA A 67 12.28 -10.46 -6.74
CA ALA A 67 10.96 -10.19 -6.17
C ALA A 67 10.98 -9.66 -4.74
N VAL A 68 11.79 -10.26 -3.87
CA VAL A 68 11.95 -9.82 -2.47
C VAL A 68 12.54 -8.42 -2.40
N VAL A 69 13.74 -8.21 -2.99
CA VAL A 69 14.46 -6.93 -2.91
C VAL A 69 13.71 -5.82 -3.62
N GLY A 70 13.17 -6.11 -4.81
CA GLY A 70 12.37 -5.18 -5.61
C GLY A 70 11.12 -4.73 -4.87
N THR A 71 10.40 -5.64 -4.21
CA THR A 71 9.24 -5.26 -3.38
C THR A 71 9.64 -4.32 -2.26
N VAL A 72 10.69 -4.67 -1.50
CA VAL A 72 11.15 -3.84 -0.37
C VAL A 72 11.56 -2.44 -0.84
N VAL A 73 12.42 -2.36 -1.86
CA VAL A 73 12.95 -1.08 -2.35
C VAL A 73 11.83 -0.23 -2.96
N VAL A 74 10.98 -0.81 -3.81
CA VAL A 74 9.93 -0.05 -4.49
C VAL A 74 8.87 0.42 -3.49
N THR A 75 8.41 -0.42 -2.57
CA THR A 75 7.40 -0.01 -1.58
C THR A 75 7.93 1.11 -0.69
N LEU A 76 9.15 0.99 -0.16
CA LEU A 76 9.73 2.06 0.68
C LEU A 76 10.00 3.35 -0.11
N THR A 77 10.39 3.24 -1.38
CA THR A 77 10.56 4.42 -2.24
C THR A 77 9.22 5.13 -2.45
N LEU A 78 8.14 4.37 -2.68
CA LEU A 78 6.80 4.93 -2.82
C LEU A 78 6.28 5.52 -1.51
N GLY A 79 6.61 4.92 -0.35
CA GLY A 79 6.35 5.51 0.96
C GLY A 79 7.05 6.87 1.12
N VAL A 80 8.33 6.97 0.77
CA VAL A 80 9.05 8.26 0.78
C VAL A 80 8.40 9.28 -0.17
N VAL A 81 7.99 8.86 -1.37
CA VAL A 81 7.28 9.73 -2.31
C VAL A 81 5.95 10.21 -1.74
N TRP A 82 5.22 9.32 -1.05
CA TRP A 82 3.97 9.66 -0.37
C TRP A 82 4.19 10.75 0.68
N GLU A 83 5.16 10.56 1.57
CA GLU A 83 5.53 11.54 2.61
C GLU A 83 5.88 12.92 2.03
N ILE A 84 6.64 12.95 0.93
CA ILE A 84 6.96 14.19 0.22
C ILE A 84 5.69 14.82 -0.36
N GLY A 85 4.82 14.00 -0.97
CA GLY A 85 3.54 14.45 -1.51
C GLY A 85 2.65 15.08 -0.45
N GLU A 86 2.59 14.49 0.74
CA GLU A 86 1.86 15.06 1.86
C GLU A 86 2.45 16.39 2.33
N LEU A 87 3.77 16.47 2.48
CA LEU A 87 4.45 17.73 2.82
C LEU A 87 4.15 18.84 1.81
N LEU A 88 4.12 18.51 0.51
CA LEU A 88 3.78 19.46 -0.54
C LEU A 88 2.29 19.86 -0.50
N ALA A 89 1.38 18.91 -0.32
CA ALA A 89 -0.05 19.19 -0.21
C ALA A 89 -0.35 20.11 0.98
N ARG A 90 0.35 19.91 2.10
CA ARG A 90 0.28 20.77 3.29
C ARG A 90 0.78 22.18 3.02
N GLU A 91 1.94 22.34 2.40
CA GLU A 91 2.50 23.65 2.04
C GLU A 91 1.55 24.43 1.12
N VAL A 92 0.93 23.75 0.15
CA VAL A 92 -0.09 24.33 -0.71
C VAL A 92 -1.32 24.77 0.10
N ALA A 93 -1.86 23.92 0.98
CA ALA A 93 -3.03 24.25 1.80
C ALA A 93 -2.77 25.48 2.69
N SER A 94 -1.61 25.52 3.37
CA SER A 94 -1.21 26.65 4.22
C SER A 94 -1.10 27.96 3.43
N ARG A 95 -0.57 27.90 2.19
CA ARG A 95 -0.45 29.07 1.33
C ARG A 95 -1.80 29.67 0.92
N TYR A 96 -2.83 28.83 0.81
CA TYR A 96 -4.17 29.25 0.39
C TYR A 96 -5.16 29.40 1.56
N ASP A 97 -4.68 29.34 2.80
CA ASP A 97 -5.48 29.45 4.04
C ASP A 97 -6.65 28.44 4.08
N ILE A 98 -6.41 27.26 3.47
CA ILE A 98 -7.33 26.13 3.50
C ILE A 98 -6.98 25.29 4.73
N GLU A 99 -7.99 24.91 5.51
CA GLU A 99 -7.80 24.01 6.64
C GLU A 99 -7.13 22.72 6.15
N PRO A 100 -5.90 22.42 6.60
CA PRO A 100 -5.16 21.27 6.10
C PRO A 100 -5.92 19.99 6.46
N VAL A 101 -6.24 19.17 5.47
CA VAL A 101 -6.85 17.86 5.71
C VAL A 101 -5.84 16.89 6.36
N LEU A 102 -4.54 17.22 6.34
CA LEU A 102 -3.45 16.48 6.96
C LEU A 102 -2.83 17.33 8.09
N VAL A 103 -3.20 17.03 9.33
CA VAL A 103 -2.67 17.70 10.53
C VAL A 103 -1.17 17.42 10.67
N HIS A 104 -0.40 18.43 11.08
CA HIS A 104 1.04 18.34 11.23
C HIS A 104 1.42 17.48 12.44
N TYR A 105 1.99 16.31 12.18
CA TYR A 105 2.88 15.66 13.12
C TYR A 105 4.31 15.78 12.56
N GLY A 106 5.27 16.17 13.39
CA GLY A 106 6.60 16.62 12.93
C GLY A 106 7.45 15.53 12.26
N ARG A 107 8.74 15.78 12.03
CA ARG A 107 9.69 14.83 11.39
C ARG A 107 9.74 13.41 11.99
N ARG A 108 9.30 13.25 13.23
CA ARG A 108 9.22 11.95 13.91
C ARG A 108 8.09 11.09 13.35
N ASP A 109 7.03 11.71 12.88
CA ASP A 109 5.84 11.06 12.32
C ASP A 109 6.17 10.40 11.00
N THR A 110 6.65 11.19 10.02
CA THR A 110 7.21 10.69 8.75
C THR A 110 8.21 9.54 8.94
N ALA A 111 9.03 9.58 9.99
CA ALA A 111 9.95 8.47 10.28
C ALA A 111 9.22 7.21 10.78
N LEU A 112 8.18 7.36 11.59
CA LEU A 112 7.32 6.26 12.03
C LEU A 112 6.49 5.73 10.86
N ASP A 113 5.98 6.58 9.99
CA ASP A 113 5.20 6.20 8.80
C ASP A 113 6.01 5.26 7.91
N LEU A 114 7.25 5.65 7.59
CA LEU A 114 8.19 4.79 6.86
C LEU A 114 8.54 3.51 7.62
N VAL A 115 8.58 3.53 8.96
CA VAL A 115 8.76 2.31 9.77
C VAL A 115 7.56 1.38 9.63
N PHE A 116 6.34 1.90 9.67
CA PHE A 116 5.13 1.08 9.52
C PHE A 116 4.93 0.61 8.08
N ASP A 117 5.35 1.39 7.09
CA ASP A 117 5.46 0.95 5.71
C ASP A 117 6.44 -0.23 5.58
N ALA A 118 7.60 -0.14 6.24
CA ALA A 118 8.57 -1.22 6.30
C ALA A 118 7.98 -2.46 7.00
N VAL A 119 7.26 -2.29 8.10
CA VAL A 119 6.59 -3.40 8.81
C VAL A 119 5.60 -4.10 7.88
N GLY A 120 4.71 -3.37 7.22
CA GLY A 120 3.74 -3.95 6.28
C GLY A 120 4.44 -4.72 5.15
N THR A 121 5.49 -4.13 4.59
CA THR A 121 6.27 -4.73 3.51
C THR A 121 7.01 -6.01 3.96
N VAL A 122 7.67 -5.96 5.11
CA VAL A 122 8.39 -7.11 5.67
C VAL A 122 7.42 -8.23 6.01
N LEU A 123 6.24 -7.95 6.56
CA LEU A 123 5.22 -8.97 6.83
C LEU A 123 4.80 -9.70 5.56
N VAL A 124 4.55 -8.97 4.46
CA VAL A 124 4.20 -9.57 3.16
C VAL A 124 5.29 -10.51 2.67
N VAL A 125 6.55 -10.05 2.67
CA VAL A 125 7.68 -10.81 2.13
C VAL A 125 8.05 -11.99 3.04
N ALA A 126 8.11 -11.77 4.35
CA ALA A 126 8.49 -12.80 5.33
C ALA A 126 7.46 -13.93 5.42
N LEU A 127 6.17 -13.61 5.24
CA LEU A 127 5.09 -14.61 5.21
C LEU A 127 4.86 -15.20 3.82
N ASP A 128 5.64 -14.78 2.80
CA ASP A 128 5.48 -15.17 1.41
C ASP A 128 4.03 -15.02 0.93
N LEU A 129 3.44 -13.84 1.15
CA LEU A 129 2.03 -13.59 0.91
C LEU A 129 1.73 -13.51 -0.60
N ARG A 130 1.21 -14.60 -1.16
CA ARG A 130 0.95 -14.77 -2.61
C ARG A 130 -0.50 -14.53 -3.03
N LEU A 131 -1.27 -13.79 -2.23
CA LEU A 131 -2.72 -13.59 -2.45
C LEU A 131 -3.08 -13.11 -3.85
N PHE A 132 -2.23 -12.29 -4.47
CA PHE A 132 -2.52 -11.68 -5.78
C PHE A 132 -1.84 -12.37 -6.97
N VAL A 133 -1.05 -13.43 -6.75
CA VAL A 133 -0.37 -14.16 -7.85
C VAL A 133 -1.36 -14.66 -8.91
N PRO A 134 -2.51 -15.28 -8.56
CA PRO A 134 -3.44 -15.78 -9.57
C PRO A 134 -3.99 -14.69 -10.51
N ILE A 135 -4.23 -13.48 -9.99
CA ILE A 135 -4.70 -12.34 -10.78
C ILE A 135 -3.59 -11.87 -11.71
N VAL A 136 -2.35 -11.75 -11.21
CA VAL A 136 -1.24 -11.31 -12.04
C VAL A 136 -0.97 -12.30 -13.17
N GLU A 137 -0.96 -13.60 -12.87
CA GLU A 137 -0.81 -14.62 -13.92
C GLU A 137 -1.91 -14.51 -14.98
N ALA A 138 -3.17 -14.25 -14.58
CA ALA A 138 -4.27 -14.04 -15.50
C ALA A 138 -4.05 -12.80 -16.39
N ILE A 139 -3.56 -11.69 -15.83
CA ILE A 139 -3.22 -10.47 -16.56
C ILE A 139 -2.07 -10.71 -17.54
N VAL A 140 -0.99 -11.38 -17.11
CA VAL A 140 0.16 -11.66 -17.99
C VAL A 140 -0.26 -12.57 -19.14
N ARG A 141 -1.08 -13.60 -18.88
CA ARG A 141 -1.65 -14.47 -19.92
C ARG A 141 -2.50 -13.68 -20.93
N SER A 142 -3.32 -12.73 -20.49
CA SER A 142 -4.19 -11.95 -21.38
C SER A 142 -3.43 -10.95 -22.25
N THR A 143 -2.25 -10.51 -21.80
CA THR A 143 -1.40 -9.55 -22.51
C THR A 143 -0.45 -10.23 -23.52
N GLY A 144 -0.46 -11.57 -23.60
CA GLY A 144 0.38 -12.35 -24.52
C GLY A 144 1.88 -12.24 -24.22
N THR A 145 2.25 -11.81 -23.01
CA THR A 145 3.65 -11.55 -22.62
C THR A 145 4.37 -12.80 -22.11
N LEU A 146 3.73 -13.97 -22.12
CA LEU A 146 4.34 -15.30 -22.01
C LEU A 146 3.52 -16.31 -22.83
#